data_AF-A0A6A4ZUU0-F1
#
_entry.id   AF-A0A6A4ZUU0-F1
#
_cell.length_a   1.000
_cell.length_b   1.000
_cell.length_c   1.000
_cell.angle_alpha   90.00
_cell.angle_beta   90.00
_cell.angle_gamma   90.00
#
_symmetry.space_group_name_H-M   'P 1'
#
loop_
_entity.id
_entity.type
_entity.pdbx_description
1 polymer ?
#
loop_
_entity_poly.entity_id
_entity_poly.type
_entity_poly.pdbx_seq_one_letter_code
_entity_poly.pdbx_strand_id
1 'polypeptide(L)'
;MLKEEDPLIELIREWIMAPIDESAGLQLSTLEVFTLVEDMINEHVKIPHGSRLKKYIPKVKRMFMPLNLMDAVHAYDAVTHFSRRKRVPPTFKDVRHILNLATVHERDFLTRSCTMMMMMGDDW
;
A
#
# COMPACT_ATOMS: atom_id res chain seq x y z
N MET A 1 19.61 7.78 -17.31
CA MET A 1 18.23 7.27 -17.19
C MET A 1 18.06 6.82 -15.76
N LEU A 2 17.47 7.63 -14.88
CA LEU A 2 17.22 7.26 -13.49
C LEU A 2 16.06 6.26 -13.52
N LYS A 3 16.34 4.97 -13.27
CA LYS A 3 15.26 4.02 -13.00
C LYS A 3 14.55 4.52 -11.75
N GLU A 4 13.23 4.66 -11.80
CA GLU A 4 12.44 4.92 -10.60
C GLU A 4 12.57 3.66 -9.71
N GLU A 5 13.54 3.64 -8.81
CA GLU A 5 13.86 2.48 -7.96
C GLU A 5 13.18 2.62 -6.60
N ASP A 6 11.85 2.44 -6.57
CA ASP A 6 11.15 2.23 -5.30
C ASP A 6 10.95 0.72 -5.06
N PRO A 7 11.65 0.13 -4.08
CA PRO A 7 11.63 -1.31 -3.88
C PRO A 7 10.27 -1.83 -3.39
N LEU A 8 9.44 -0.99 -2.77
CA LEU A 8 8.10 -1.38 -2.35
C LEU A 8 7.19 -1.49 -3.57
N ILE A 9 7.29 -0.53 -4.49
CA ILE A 9 6.50 -0.55 -5.73
C ILE A 9 6.89 -1.75 -6.60
N GLU A 10 8.18 -2.02 -6.73
CA GLU A 10 8.62 -3.19 -7.51
C GLU A 10 8.19 -4.51 -6.86
N LEU A 11 8.27 -4.65 -5.54
CA LEU A 11 7.76 -5.84 -4.84
C LEU A 11 6.27 -6.08 -5.14
N ILE A 12 5.44 -5.04 -5.04
CA ILE A 12 4.00 -5.12 -5.34
C ILE A 12 3.79 -5.59 -6.78
N ARG A 13 4.52 -5.01 -7.73
CA ARG A 13 4.40 -5.35 -9.15
C ARG A 13 4.86 -6.77 -9.42
N GLU A 14 5.99 -7.19 -8.85
CA GLU A 14 6.51 -8.54 -8.97
C GLU A 14 5.48 -9.57 -8.46
N TRP A 15 4.82 -9.30 -7.33
CA TRP A 15 3.78 -10.18 -6.79
C TRP A 15 2.52 -10.21 -7.66
N ILE A 16 2.11 -9.08 -8.24
CA ILE A 16 0.96 -9.04 -9.17
C ILE A 16 1.28 -9.78 -10.48
N MET A 17 2.54 -9.71 -10.94
CA MET A 17 2.99 -10.32 -12.20
C MET A 17 3.57 -11.72 -12.02
N ALA A 18 3.60 -12.26 -10.80
CA ALA A 18 4.22 -13.55 -10.52
C ALA A 18 3.59 -14.64 -11.41
N PRO A 19 4.41 -15.51 -12.03
CA PRO A 19 3.90 -16.55 -12.91
C PRO A 19 2.94 -17.46 -12.16
N ILE A 20 1.88 -17.88 -12.86
CA ILE A 20 0.89 -18.82 -12.34
C ILE A 20 1.60 -20.17 -12.19
N ASP A 21 2.01 -20.52 -10.98
CA ASP A 21 2.38 -21.90 -10.67
C ASP A 21 1.08 -22.66 -10.39
N GLU A 22 0.54 -23.30 -11.45
CA GLU A 22 -0.63 -24.18 -11.36
C GLU A 22 -0.44 -25.31 -10.31
N SER A 23 0.80 -25.63 -9.96
CA SER A 23 1.15 -26.68 -9.00
C SER A 23 1.12 -26.21 -7.54
N ALA A 24 1.33 -24.90 -7.30
CA ALA A 24 1.42 -24.32 -5.95
C ALA A 24 0.12 -23.65 -5.47
N GLY A 25 -0.87 -23.47 -6.36
CA GLY A 25 -2.26 -23.12 -6.00
C GLY A 25 -2.47 -21.74 -5.38
N LEU A 26 -1.43 -20.92 -5.21
CA LEU A 26 -1.55 -19.60 -4.59
C LEU A 26 -1.47 -18.49 -5.66
N GLN A 27 -2.59 -18.26 -6.35
CA GLN A 27 -2.75 -17.06 -7.17
C GLN A 27 -3.33 -15.95 -6.29
N LEU A 28 -2.56 -14.88 -6.06
CA LEU A 28 -3.11 -13.66 -5.48
C LEU A 28 -3.60 -12.75 -6.61
N SER A 29 -4.87 -12.36 -6.57
CA SER A 29 -5.40 -11.26 -7.36
C SER A 29 -4.69 -9.95 -6.99
N THR A 30 -4.76 -8.97 -7.89
CA THR A 30 -4.20 -7.63 -7.63
C THR A 30 -4.70 -7.03 -6.32
N LEU A 31 -5.98 -7.22 -6.00
CA LEU A 31 -6.56 -6.70 -4.75
C LEU A 31 -5.99 -7.44 -3.53
N GLU A 32 -5.86 -8.77 -3.59
CA GLU A 32 -5.25 -9.56 -2.51
C GLU A 32 -3.79 -9.19 -2.28
N VAL A 33 -3.02 -8.86 -3.33
CA VAL A 33 -1.66 -8.33 -3.17
C VAL A 33 -1.68 -7.01 -2.40
N PHE A 34 -2.59 -6.08 -2.73
CA PHE A 34 -2.70 -4.82 -2.00
C PHE A 34 -3.11 -5.03 -0.53
N THR A 35 -4.06 -5.92 -0.25
CA THR A 35 -4.43 -6.28 1.14
C THR A 35 -3.25 -6.87 1.90
N LEU A 36 -2.51 -7.81 1.31
CA LEU A 36 -1.33 -8.41 1.95
C LEU A 36 -0.25 -7.37 2.25
N VAL A 37 -0.01 -6.46 1.31
CA VAL A 37 0.99 -5.40 1.46
C VAL A 37 0.55 -4.38 2.52
N GLU A 38 -0.75 -4.08 2.63
CA GLU A 38 -1.31 -3.25 3.70
C GLU A 38 -0.99 -3.84 5.07
N ASP A 39 -1.29 -5.12 5.27
CA ASP A 39 -0.98 -5.84 6.51
C ASP A 39 0.52 -5.79 6.84
N MET A 40 1.37 -5.97 5.84
CA MET A 40 2.83 -5.94 6.01
C MET A 40 3.37 -4.56 6.35
N ILE A 41 2.79 -3.50 5.78
CA ILE A 41 3.12 -2.11 6.11
C ILE A 41 2.69 -1.81 7.54
N ASN A 42 1.45 -2.14 7.89
CA ASN A 42 0.89 -1.89 9.22
C ASN A 42 1.59 -2.70 10.32
N GLU A 43 2.06 -3.90 9.98
CA GLU A 43 2.98 -4.68 10.80
C GLU A 43 4.34 -3.98 10.94
N HIS A 44 4.94 -3.49 9.84
CA HIS A 44 6.25 -2.81 9.86
C HIS A 44 6.25 -1.53 10.68
N VAL A 45 5.12 -0.80 10.73
CA VAL A 45 4.94 0.36 11.60
C VAL A 45 5.05 -0.03 13.09
N LYS A 46 4.50 -1.18 13.47
CA LYS A 46 4.50 -1.68 14.86
C LYS A 46 5.83 -2.33 15.24
N ILE A 47 6.40 -3.15 14.36
CA ILE A 47 7.60 -3.97 14.60
C ILE A 47 8.65 -3.82 13.48
N PRO A 48 9.32 -2.66 13.35
CA PRO A 48 10.13 -2.33 12.18
C PRO A 48 11.34 -3.25 11.95
N HIS A 49 11.89 -3.86 13.01
CA HIS A 49 13.06 -4.73 12.90
C HIS A 49 12.71 -6.18 12.57
N GLY A 50 11.50 -6.64 12.92
CA GLY A 50 11.08 -8.05 12.80
C GLY A 50 9.98 -8.32 11.77
N SER A 51 9.44 -7.27 11.14
CA SER A 51 8.31 -7.38 10.22
C SER A 51 8.58 -8.29 9.01
N ARG A 52 7.52 -8.89 8.47
CA ARG A 52 7.56 -9.58 7.16
C ARG A 52 8.14 -8.70 6.05
N LEU A 53 7.79 -7.41 6.01
CA LEU A 53 8.27 -6.48 4.98
C LEU A 53 9.80 -6.36 4.93
N LYS A 54 10.47 -6.42 6.08
CA LYS A 54 11.94 -6.39 6.19
C LYS A 54 12.62 -7.61 5.57
N LYS A 55 11.92 -8.75 5.49
CA LYS A 55 12.43 -9.98 4.85
C LYS A 55 12.50 -9.83 3.33
N TYR A 56 11.50 -9.21 2.73
CA TYR A 56 11.43 -8.97 1.28
C TYR A 56 12.21 -7.74 0.84
N ILE A 57 12.22 -6.69 1.68
CA ILE A 57 12.94 -5.45 1.41
C ILE A 57 13.91 -5.17 2.57
N PRO A 58 15.11 -5.77 2.58
CA PRO A 58 16.07 -5.61 3.69
C PRO A 58 16.44 -4.15 3.98
N LYS A 59 16.46 -3.31 2.95
CA LYS A 59 16.77 -1.87 3.05
C LYS A 59 15.54 -0.99 3.29
N VAL A 60 14.37 -1.56 3.60
CA VAL A 60 13.16 -0.76 3.88
C VAL A 60 13.42 0.18 5.05
N LYS A 61 13.06 1.44 4.85
CA LYS A 61 13.15 2.51 5.85
C LYS A 61 12.01 2.39 6.85
N ARG A 62 12.17 3.02 8.01
CA ARG A 62 11.11 3.12 9.01
C ARG A 62 9.86 3.76 8.40
N MET A 63 8.71 3.10 8.59
CA MET A 63 7.40 3.66 8.31
C MET A 63 6.82 4.19 9.63
N PHE A 64 6.22 5.38 9.59
CA PHE A 64 5.81 6.10 10.80
C PHE A 64 4.32 6.06 11.07
N MET A 65 3.52 5.61 10.10
CA MET A 65 2.07 5.61 10.17
C MET A 65 1.52 4.38 9.44
N PRO A 66 0.43 3.78 9.96
CA PRO A 66 -0.31 2.78 9.21
C PRO A 66 -0.88 3.39 7.93
N LEU A 67 -1.13 2.54 6.94
CA LEU A 67 -1.78 2.91 5.69
C LEU A 67 -3.05 2.08 5.51
N ASN A 68 -4.10 2.72 5.02
CA ASN A 68 -5.27 2.05 4.45
C ASN A 68 -5.14 2.07 2.93
N LEU A 69 -4.50 1.04 2.39
CA LEU A 69 -4.27 0.87 0.97
C LEU A 69 -5.56 0.49 0.24
N MET A 70 -6.44 -0.31 0.84
CA MET A 70 -7.66 -0.76 0.17
C MET A 70 -8.60 0.41 -0.16
N ASP A 71 -8.76 1.38 0.74
CA ASP A 71 -9.53 2.59 0.44
C ASP A 71 -8.90 3.39 -0.70
N ALA A 72 -7.57 3.49 -0.74
CA ALA A 72 -6.85 4.15 -1.82
C ALA A 72 -6.98 3.40 -3.16
N VAL A 73 -6.92 2.07 -3.14
CA VAL A 73 -7.14 1.20 -4.30
C VAL A 73 -8.54 1.44 -4.86
N HIS A 74 -9.58 1.43 -4.01
CA HIS A 74 -10.95 1.66 -4.44
C HIS A 74 -11.16 3.08 -4.99
N ALA A 75 -10.61 4.10 -4.33
CA ALA A 75 -10.70 5.47 -4.80
C ALA A 75 -9.99 5.66 -6.16
N TYR A 76 -8.83 5.04 -6.36
CA TYR A 76 -8.11 5.09 -7.63
C TYR A 76 -8.82 4.29 -8.73
N ASP A 77 -9.35 3.11 -8.41
CA ASP A 77 -10.06 2.24 -9.36
C ASP A 77 -11.40 2.81 -9.80
N ALA A 78 -12.06 3.60 -8.95
CA ALA A 78 -13.29 4.32 -9.30
C ALA A 78 -13.11 5.27 -10.49
N VAL A 79 -11.90 5.82 -10.67
CA VAL A 79 -11.58 6.78 -11.74
C VAL A 79 -10.87 6.10 -12.92
N THR A 80 -10.00 5.13 -12.65
CA THR A 80 -9.11 4.55 -13.66
C THR A 80 -9.55 3.18 -14.19
N HIS A 81 -10.43 2.49 -13.45
CA HIS A 81 -10.88 1.13 -13.76
C HIS A 81 -9.73 0.16 -14.03
N PHE A 82 -8.62 0.34 -13.32
CA PHE A 82 -7.39 -0.41 -13.53
C PHE A 82 -7.57 -1.91 -13.21
N SER A 83 -8.46 -2.24 -12.26
CA SER A 83 -8.81 -3.61 -11.86
C SER A 83 -9.52 -4.39 -12.97
N ARG A 84 -10.19 -3.69 -13.90
CA ARG A 84 -10.95 -4.29 -15.00
C ARG A 84 -10.10 -4.63 -16.21
N ARG A 85 -8.81 -4.27 -16.20
CA ARG A 85 -7.88 -4.51 -17.30
C ARG A 85 -7.48 -5.99 -17.33
N LYS A 86 -7.93 -6.72 -18.36
CA LYS A 86 -7.65 -8.16 -18.51
C LYS A 86 -6.22 -8.50 -18.93
N ARG A 87 -5.52 -7.59 -19.62
CA ARG A 87 -4.24 -7.87 -20.29
C ARG A 87 -3.08 -7.01 -19.82
N VAL A 88 -3.36 -5.96 -19.07
CA VAL A 88 -2.37 -4.96 -18.67
C VAL A 88 -2.36 -4.90 -17.15
N PRO A 89 -1.30 -5.43 -16.49
CA PRO A 89 -1.19 -5.32 -15.04
C PRO A 89 -0.97 -3.85 -14.63
N PRO A 90 -1.19 -3.51 -13.35
CA PRO A 90 -0.82 -2.22 -12.79
C PRO A 90 0.60 -1.81 -13.14
N THR A 91 0.72 -0.60 -13.71
CA THR A 91 2.01 -0.01 -14.01
C THR A 91 2.66 0.50 -12.73
N PHE A 92 3.96 0.80 -12.77
CA PHE A 92 4.63 1.48 -11.66
C PHE A 92 3.91 2.76 -11.26
N LYS A 93 3.46 3.55 -12.24
CA LYS A 93 2.72 4.79 -12.01
C LYS A 93 1.41 4.55 -11.25
N ASP A 94 0.70 3.47 -11.59
CA ASP A 94 -0.57 3.11 -10.94
C ASP A 94 -0.32 2.80 -9.45
N VAL A 95 0.65 1.92 -9.16
CA VAL A 95 1.01 1.54 -7.78
C VAL A 95 1.51 2.74 -6.99
N ARG A 96 2.36 3.60 -7.59
CA ARG A 96 2.82 4.84 -6.96
C ARG A 96 1.67 5.75 -6.58
N HIS A 97 0.69 5.90 -7.47
CA HIS A 97 -0.43 6.79 -7.24
C HIS A 97 -1.31 6.27 -6.09
N ILE A 98 -1.54 4.96 -6.03
CA ILE A 98 -2.27 4.31 -4.94
C ILE A 98 -1.55 4.53 -3.59
N LEU A 99 -0.23 4.30 -3.51
CA LEU A 99 0.54 4.54 -2.27
C LEU A 99 0.50 6.01 -1.84
N ASN A 100 0.63 6.93 -2.78
CA ASN A 100 0.54 8.36 -2.51
C ASN A 100 -0.85 8.75 -1.99
N LEU A 101 -1.91 8.19 -2.60
CA LEU A 101 -3.29 8.45 -2.21
C LEU A 101 -3.57 7.95 -0.79
N ALA A 102 -3.12 6.74 -0.45
CA ALA A 102 -3.24 6.18 0.90
C ALA A 102 -2.53 7.07 1.93
N THR A 103 -1.31 7.53 1.61
CA THR A 103 -0.54 8.39 2.51
C THR A 103 -1.24 9.73 2.77
N VAL A 104 -1.83 10.34 1.73
CA VAL A 104 -2.57 11.61 1.87
C VAL A 104 -3.85 11.42 2.67
N HIS A 105 -4.64 10.38 2.36
CA HIS A 105 -5.89 10.08 3.07
C HIS A 105 -5.65 9.89 4.57
N GLU A 106 -4.64 9.10 4.94
CA GLU A 106 -4.32 8.84 6.34
C GLU A 106 -3.76 10.08 7.06
N ARG A 107 -2.90 10.86 6.39
CA ARG A 107 -2.39 12.11 6.97
C ARG A 107 -3.54 13.08 7.24
N ASP A 108 -4.48 13.20 6.31
CA ASP A 108 -5.65 14.07 6.46
C ASP A 108 -6.58 13.55 7.56
N PHE A 109 -6.76 12.23 7.67
CA PHE A 109 -7.50 11.59 8.77
C PHE A 109 -6.89 11.90 10.14
N LEU A 110 -5.57 11.75 10.29
CA LEU A 110 -4.86 12.06 11.53
C LEU A 110 -4.94 13.56 11.86
N THR A 111 -4.78 14.44 10.86
CA THR A 111 -4.87 15.89 11.06
C THR A 111 -6.26 16.29 11.56
N ARG A 112 -7.31 15.78 10.91
CA ARG A 112 -8.71 16.02 11.30
C ARG A 112 -9.03 15.45 12.68
N SER A 113 -8.52 14.27 12.98
CA SER A 113 -8.71 13.64 14.30
C SER A 113 -8.06 14.46 15.41
N CYS A 114 -6.84 14.97 15.19
CA CYS A 114 -6.18 15.88 16.12
C CYS A 114 -6.95 17.21 16.27
N THR A 115 -7.44 17.79 15.18
CA THR A 115 -8.27 19.01 15.25
C THR A 115 -9.57 18.76 16.01
N MET A 116 -10.24 17.63 15.78
CA MET A 116 -11.46 17.27 16.49
C MET A 116 -11.22 17.04 17.98
N MET A 117 -10.11 16.37 18.34
CA MET A 117 -9.72 16.17 19.74
C MET A 117 -9.37 17.49 20.44
N MET A 118 -8.73 18.44 19.76
CA MET A 118 -8.51 19.79 20.29
C MET A 118 -9.83 20.56 20.44
N MET A 119 -10.76 20.44 19.49
CA MET A 119 -12.07 21.11 19.55
C MET A 119 -13.02 20.51 20.61
N MET A 120 -12.81 19.25 21.01
CA MET A 120 -13.55 18.58 22.08
C MET A 120 -12.86 18.70 23.45
N GLY A 121 -11.73 19.41 23.52
CA GLY A 121 -10.85 19.48 24.70
C GLY A 121 -10.94 20.75 25.53
N ASP A 122 -11.88 21.66 25.24
CA ASP A 122 -12.06 22.93 25.97
C ASP A 122 -13.33 22.93 26.87
N ASP A 123 -13.63 21.81 27.52
CA ASP A 123 -14.55 21.75 28.67
C ASP A 123 -13.73 21.44 29.94
N TRP A 124 -13.01 22.46 30.44
CA TRP A 124 -12.49 22.53 31.82
C TRP A 124 -13.26 23.59 32.60
#